data_AF-A0AAP2QBS1-F1
#
_entry.id   AF-A0AAP2QBS1-F1
#
_cell.length_a   1.000
_cell.length_b   1.000
_cell.length_c   1.000
_cell.angle_alpha   90.00
_cell.angle_beta   90.00
_cell.angle_gamma   90.00
#
_symmetry.space_group_name_H-M   'P 1'
#
loop_
_entity.id
_entity.type
_entity.pdbx_description
1 polymer ?
#
loop_
_entity_poly.entity_id
_entity_poly.type
_entity_poly.pdbx_seq_one_letter_code
_entity_poly.pdbx_strand_id
1 'polypeptide(L)' 'TIKSHHNVGGLPEDMQFELIEPLNTLFKDEVRELGTQLGMPDSIVWRQPFPGPGLGIRVLGEITEEKLEIV' A
#
# COMPACT_ATOMS: atom_id res chain seq x y z
N THR A 1 -11.55 11.70 -9.13
CA THR A 1 -11.51 10.26 -9.48
C THR A 1 -11.25 9.48 -8.22
N ILE A 2 -11.88 8.31 -8.02
CA ILE A 2 -11.98 7.57 -6.74
C ILE A 2 -10.62 7.26 -6.07
N LYS A 3 -9.49 7.43 -6.77
CA LYS A 3 -8.12 7.25 -6.23
C LYS A 3 -7.14 8.37 -6.60
N SER A 4 -7.60 9.60 -6.85
CA SER A 4 -6.72 10.67 -7.36
C SER A 4 -5.78 11.31 -6.34
N HIS A 5 -5.82 10.90 -5.08
CA HIS A 5 -4.90 11.36 -4.04
C HIS A 5 -4.42 10.12 -3.32
N HIS A 6 -3.13 9.79 -3.38
CA HIS A 6 -2.36 9.23 -2.26
C HIS A 6 -0.89 8.90 -2.61
N ASN A 7 -0.49 8.85 -3.89
CA ASN A 7 0.89 8.44 -4.26
C ASN A 7 1.76 9.51 -4.95
N VAL A 8 1.20 10.67 -5.33
CA VAL A 8 1.98 11.80 -5.92
C VAL A 8 2.24 12.88 -4.86
N GLY A 9 2.38 12.48 -3.60
CA GLY A 9 2.86 13.37 -2.54
C GLY A 9 4.32 13.05 -2.27
N GLY A 10 5.25 13.72 -2.97
CA GLY A 10 6.68 13.67 -2.61
C GLY A 10 7.66 13.13 -3.66
N LEU A 11 7.31 13.12 -4.95
CA LEU A 11 8.35 12.97 -5.97
C LEU A 11 9.17 14.28 -6.04
N PRO A 12 10.52 14.21 -6.11
CA PRO A 12 11.36 15.36 -6.45
C PRO A 12 10.87 16.10 -7.69
N GLU A 13 10.94 17.43 -7.67
CA GLU A 13 10.37 18.30 -8.71
C GLU A 13 10.98 18.08 -10.11
N ASP A 14 12.17 17.48 -10.16
CA ASP A 14 12.93 17.17 -11.38
C ASP A 14 12.59 15.80 -11.99
N MET A 15 11.74 15.00 -11.34
CA MET A 15 11.26 13.74 -11.91
C MET A 15 10.11 13.95 -12.90
N GLN A 16 10.36 13.57 -14.16
CA GLN A 16 9.35 13.58 -15.23
C GLN A 16 8.82 12.17 -15.46
N PHE A 17 7.77 11.78 -14.73
CA PHE A 17 7.07 10.51 -14.94
C PHE A 17 5.64 10.74 -15.39
N GLU A 18 5.17 9.91 -16.31
CA GLU A 18 3.76 9.80 -16.64
C GLU A 18 3.10 8.78 -15.70
N LEU A 19 2.06 9.20 -14.99
CA LEU A 19 1.33 8.33 -14.07
C LEU A 19 0.32 7.48 -14.85
N ILE A 20 0.53 6.15 -14.88
CA ILE A 20 -0.43 5.19 -15.42
C ILE A 20 -1.04 4.40 -14.26
N GLU A 21 -2.37 4.49 -14.10
CA GLU A 21 -3.11 3.85 -13.01
C GLU A 21 -4.08 2.76 -13.54
N PRO A 22 -3.59 1.57 -13.94
CA PRO A 22 -4.40 0.55 -14.63
C PRO A 22 -5.54 -0.03 -13.78
N LEU A 23 -5.49 0.16 -12.45
CA LEU A 23 -6.45 -0.37 -11.48
C LEU A 23 -7.38 0.72 -10.91
N ASN A 24 -7.40 1.93 -11.49
CA ASN A 24 -8.16 3.06 -10.95
C ASN A 24 -9.69 2.93 -11.13
N THR A 25 -10.13 2.10 -12.07
CA THR A 25 -11.54 1.77 -12.33
C THR A 25 -12.04 0.56 -11.54
N LEU A 26 -11.16 -0.15 -10.82
CA LEU A 26 -11.49 -1.37 -10.09
C LEU A 26 -11.69 -1.12 -8.58
N PHE A 27 -12.69 -1.78 -8.01
CA PHE A 27 -12.90 -1.96 -6.58
C PHE A 27 -11.90 -2.97 -5.99
N LYS A 28 -11.83 -3.06 -4.65
CA LYS A 28 -10.80 -3.84 -3.97
C LYS A 28 -10.99 -5.36 -4.13
N ASP A 29 -12.23 -5.80 -4.15
CA ASP A 29 -12.63 -7.18 -4.47
C ASP A 29 -12.28 -7.54 -5.92
N GLU A 30 -12.55 -6.66 -6.88
CA GLU A 30 -12.17 -6.86 -8.30
C GLU A 30 -10.65 -6.97 -8.48
N VAL A 31 -9.87 -6.15 -7.75
CA VAL A 31 -8.40 -6.25 -7.74
C VAL A 31 -7.92 -7.57 -7.12
N ARG A 32 -8.64 -8.12 -6.13
CA ARG A 32 -8.29 -9.42 -5.54
C ARG A 32 -8.55 -10.56 -6.50
N GLU A 33 -9.72 -10.56 -7.14
CA GLU A 33 -10.09 -11.55 -8.15
C GLU A 33 -9.07 -11.56 -9.30
N LEU A 34 -8.68 -10.38 -9.80
CA LEU A 34 -7.62 -10.25 -10.80
C LEU A 34 -6.30 -10.87 -10.32
N GLY A 35 -5.89 -10.63 -9.08
CA GLY A 35 -4.68 -11.21 -8.49
C GLY A 35 -4.71 -12.75 -8.48
N THR A 36 -5.86 -13.34 -8.11
CA THR A 36 -6.07 -14.80 -8.14
C THR A 36 -5.96 -15.35 -9.55
N GLN A 37 -6.60 -14.70 -10.53
CA GLN A 37 -6.55 -15.13 -11.95
C GLN A 37 -5.14 -15.02 -12.54
N LEU A 38 -4.33 -14.07 -12.07
CA LEU A 38 -2.91 -13.94 -12.44
C LEU A 38 -2.00 -14.96 -11.72
N GLY A 39 -2.55 -15.84 -10.88
CA GLY A 39 -1.80 -16.87 -10.16
C GLY A 39 -1.02 -16.35 -8.95
N MET A 40 -1.38 -15.20 -8.39
CA MET A 40 -0.77 -14.71 -7.16
C MET A 40 -1.14 -15.61 -5.97
N PRO A 41 -0.23 -15.83 -5.01
CA PRO A 41 -0.55 -16.60 -3.81
C PRO A 41 -1.67 -15.95 -2.99
N ASP A 42 -2.60 -16.76 -2.50
CA ASP A 42 -3.71 -16.29 -1.65
C ASP A 42 -3.22 -15.54 -0.41
N SER A 43 -2.08 -15.94 0.14
CA SER A 43 -1.45 -15.28 1.29
C SER A 43 -1.08 -13.81 1.03
N ILE A 44 -0.96 -13.41 -0.23
CA ILE A 44 -0.71 -12.02 -0.66
C ILE A 44 -2.02 -11.33 -1.02
N VAL A 45 -2.86 -11.97 -1.84
CA VAL A 45 -4.14 -11.40 -2.33
C VAL A 45 -5.09 -11.06 -1.18
N TRP A 46 -5.18 -11.98 -0.21
CA TRP A 46 -6.09 -11.89 0.93
C TRP A 46 -5.43 -11.35 2.20
N ARG A 47 -4.16 -10.92 2.13
CA ARG A 47 -3.48 -10.28 3.25
C ARG A 47 -4.27 -9.07 3.72
N GLN A 48 -4.34 -8.90 5.04
CA GLN A 48 -4.94 -7.71 5.64
C GLN A 48 -4.18 -6.46 5.18
N PRO A 49 -4.89 -5.31 5.01
CA PRO A 49 -4.21 -4.06 4.74
C PRO A 49 -3.20 -3.76 5.84
N PHE A 50 -2.02 -3.30 5.44
CA PHE A 50 -0.99 -2.85 6.35
C PHE A 50 -0.74 -1.36 6.10
N PRO A 51 -0.71 -0.52 7.15
CA PRO A 51 -0.62 0.94 7.01
C PRO A 51 0.75 1.35 6.44
N GLY A 52 0.80 2.47 5.71
CA GLY A 52 2.07 3.01 5.16
C GLY A 52 3.16 3.25 6.21
N PRO A 53 2.85 3.88 7.37
CA PRO A 53 3.78 4.01 8.49
C PRO A 53 4.14 2.69 9.21
N GLY A 54 3.51 1.58 8.86
CA GLY A 54 3.79 0.25 9.40
C GLY A 54 3.62 0.12 10.91
N LEU A 55 4.60 -0.50 11.57
CA LEU A 55 4.60 -0.70 13.03
C LEU A 55 4.78 0.62 13.80
N GLY A 56 5.29 1.68 13.16
CA GLY A 56 5.54 2.97 13.82
C GLY A 56 4.28 3.58 14.45
N ILE A 57 3.12 3.45 13.81
CA ILE A 57 1.84 3.93 14.39
C ILE A 57 1.27 3.02 15.48
N ARG A 58 1.89 1.85 15.70
CA ARG A 58 1.52 0.88 16.73
C ARG A 58 2.41 0.97 17.97
N VAL A 59 3.51 1.72 17.90
CA VAL A 59 4.38 2.00 19.05
C VAL A 59 3.93 3.30 19.72
N LEU A 60 3.58 3.22 21.00
CA LEU A 60 3.25 4.42 21.78
C LEU A 60 4.53 5.15 22.20
N GLY A 61 4.61 6.43 21.85
CA GLY A 61 5.76 7.29 22.15
C GLY A 61 6.90 7.10 21.15
N GLU A 62 8.13 7.26 21.62
CA GLU A 62 9.34 7.11 20.78
C GLU A 62 9.44 5.68 20.20
N ILE A 63 9.78 5.62 18.90
CA ILE A 63 10.02 4.39 18.15
C ILE A 63 11.47 3.96 18.39
N THR A 64 11.66 2.85 19.11
CA THR A 64 12.98 2.25 19.37
C THR A 64 13.01 0.82 18.85
N GLU A 65 14.20 0.29 18.55
CA GLU A 65 14.38 -1.09 18.06
C GLU A 65 13.73 -2.11 19.01
N GLU A 66 14.00 -1.97 20.31
CA GLU A 66 13.43 -2.83 21.36
C GLU A 66 11.90 -2.85 21.32
N LYS A 67 11.25 -1.70 21.11
CA LYS A 67 9.78 -1.64 21.03
C LYS A 67 9.25 -2.23 19.73
N LEU A 68 10.01 -2.15 18.63
CA LEU A 68 9.62 -2.74 17.36
C LEU A 68 9.68 -4.26 17.39
N GLU A 69 10.62 -4.87 18.12
CA GLU A 69 10.68 -6.32 18.30
C GLU A 69 9.51 -6.88 19.12
N ILE A 70 8.93 -6.07 20.01
CA ILE A 70 7.81 -6.47 20.89
C ILE A 70 6.46 -6.48 20.16
N VAL A 71 6.28 -5.59 19.18
CA VAL A 71 5.00 -5.35 18.49
C VAL A 71 4.82 -6.25 17.27
#